data_AF-A0A9X3YGC2-F1
#
_entry.id   AF-A0A9X3YGC2-F1
#
_cell.length_a   1.000
_cell.length_b   1.000
_cell.length_c   1.000
_cell.angle_alpha   90.00
_cell.angle_beta   90.00
_cell.angle_gamma   90.00
#
_symmetry.space_group_name_H-M   'P 1'
#
loop_
_entity.id
_entity.type
_entity.pdbx_description
1 polymer ?
#
loop_
_entity_poly.entity_id
_entity_poly.type
_entity_poly.pdbx_seq_one_letter_code
_entity_poly.pdbx_strand_id
1 'polypeptide(L)'
;MSMKRFDFAKARQQRGAVLFVAMIFLILITVMAVTASWNSVLQERMTGGMRNRQLGMLGAESALRFGESYVWNAVDRANISDGCLPLRCDANGGQGGCYISASDGTLPAPVQTFRTSAVWNASAGLSYTPTVTGLSGQYESGSLAAQPRYIIEEVTTVNRSGVVPAGGGGGFIMLGADNDRGKNTGGIGERTLYRVTSRSLGGSDAVLRVAESTFEAKKITGCNPN
;
A
#
# COMPACT_ATOMS: atom_id res chain seq x y z
N MET A 1 33.03 84.05 -32.54
CA MET A 1 32.49 82.86 -31.85
C MET A 1 32.96 81.63 -32.65
N SER A 2 34.02 80.95 -32.17
CA SER A 2 34.73 79.90 -32.92
C SER A 2 34.17 78.53 -32.55
N MET A 3 33.70 77.78 -33.54
CA MET A 3 33.02 76.50 -33.38
C MET A 3 34.03 75.39 -33.70
N LYS A 4 34.62 74.78 -32.65
CA LYS A 4 35.51 73.62 -32.79
C LYS A 4 34.69 72.43 -33.28
N ARG A 5 35.00 71.95 -34.49
CA ARG A 5 34.45 70.70 -35.04
C ARG A 5 35.16 69.53 -34.36
N PHE A 6 34.39 68.62 -33.79
CA PHE A 6 34.88 67.34 -33.30
C PHE A 6 35.01 66.38 -34.50
N ASP A 7 36.24 66.15 -34.95
CA ASP A 7 36.55 65.10 -35.91
C ASP A 7 36.42 63.74 -35.23
N PHE A 8 35.33 63.02 -35.52
CA PHE A 8 35.22 61.61 -35.21
C PHE A 8 36.17 60.84 -36.12
N ALA A 9 37.33 60.44 -35.60
CA ALA A 9 38.26 59.56 -36.29
C ALA A 9 37.51 58.31 -36.78
N LYS A 10 37.55 58.06 -38.10
CA LYS A 10 36.97 56.86 -38.72
C LYS A 10 37.64 55.62 -38.10
N ALA A 11 36.92 54.95 -37.21
CA ALA A 11 37.31 53.66 -36.69
C ALA A 11 37.44 52.66 -37.85
N ARG A 12 38.64 52.11 -38.00
CA ARG A 12 38.97 51.06 -38.97
C ARG A 12 37.94 49.93 -38.84
N GLN A 13 37.23 49.64 -39.93
CA GLN A 13 36.18 48.61 -39.97
C GLN A 13 36.80 47.21 -39.81
N GLN A 14 36.90 46.74 -38.57
CA GLN A 14 37.20 45.33 -38.28
C GLN A 14 35.91 44.51 -38.46
N ARG A 15 35.68 44.00 -39.68
CA ARG A 15 34.47 43.26 -40.05
C ARG A 15 34.49 41.75 -39.79
N GLY A 16 35.49 41.20 -39.09
CA GLY A 16 35.63 39.74 -38.90
C GLY A 16 35.63 39.23 -37.47
N ALA A 17 36.21 39.96 -36.52
CA ALA A 17 36.49 39.44 -35.18
C ALA A 17 35.26 39.42 -34.24
N VAL A 18 34.31 40.33 -34.44
CA VAL A 18 33.14 40.49 -33.56
C VAL A 18 32.27 39.24 -33.54
N LEU A 19 32.05 38.61 -34.71
CA LEU A 19 31.21 37.41 -34.80
C LEU A 19 31.85 36.21 -34.09
N PHE A 20 33.18 36.07 -34.17
CA PHE A 20 33.91 35.01 -33.50
C PHE A 20 33.89 35.16 -31.98
N VAL A 21 34.12 36.38 -31.49
CA VAL A 21 34.03 36.69 -30.05
C VAL A 21 32.60 36.51 -29.55
N ALA A 22 31.60 36.98 -30.28
CA ALA A 22 30.19 36.79 -29.96
C ALA A 22 29.79 35.30 -29.91
N MET A 23 30.31 34.48 -30.83
CA MET A 23 30.06 33.03 -30.84
C MET A 23 30.70 32.33 -29.63
N ILE A 24 31.91 32.71 -29.24
CA ILE A 24 32.55 32.17 -28.02
C ILE A 24 31.71 32.51 -26.80
N PHE A 25 31.32 33.79 -26.63
CA PHE A 25 30.46 34.19 -25.52
C PHE A 25 29.09 33.49 -25.56
N LEU A 26 28.48 33.32 -26.73
CA LEU A 26 27.23 32.58 -26.89
C LEU A 26 27.37 31.13 -26.42
N ILE A 27 28.45 30.44 -26.81
CA ILE A 27 28.73 29.05 -26.41
C ILE A 27 28.96 28.97 -24.90
N LEU A 28 29.73 29.89 -24.33
CA LEU A 28 29.99 29.91 -22.89
C LEU A 28 28.69 30.10 -22.10
N ILE A 29 27.83 31.02 -22.52
CA ILE A 29 26.53 31.27 -21.88
C ILE A 29 25.61 30.04 -22.03
N THR A 30 25.57 29.40 -23.20
CA THR A 30 24.73 28.20 -23.41
C THR A 30 25.17 27.01 -22.57
N VAL A 31 26.48 26.75 -22.44
CA VAL A 31 26.97 25.67 -21.57
C VAL A 31 26.62 25.95 -20.11
N MET A 32 26.78 27.19 -19.63
CA MET A 32 26.37 27.58 -18.28
C MET A 32 24.86 27.41 -18.08
N ALA A 33 24.03 27.86 -19.02
CA ALA A 33 22.58 27.71 -18.96
C ALA A 33 22.15 26.23 -18.93
N VAL A 34 22.74 25.39 -19.78
CA VAL A 34 22.43 23.95 -19.84
C VAL A 34 22.81 23.27 -18.54
N THR A 35 24.02 23.48 -18.01
CA THR A 35 24.45 22.85 -16.75
C THR A 35 23.52 23.19 -15.57
N ALA A 36 22.98 24.40 -15.52
CA ALA A 36 21.99 24.78 -14.50
C ALA A 36 20.66 23.99 -14.64
N SER A 37 20.25 23.62 -15.86
CA SER A 37 19.01 22.87 -16.09
C SER A 37 19.07 21.39 -15.67
N TRP A 38 20.24 20.76 -15.63
CA TRP A 38 20.38 19.33 -15.33
C TRP A 38 19.97 18.98 -13.89
N ASN A 39 20.28 19.85 -12.94
CA ASN A 39 19.90 19.67 -11.54
C ASN A 39 18.38 19.70 -11.34
N SER A 40 17.67 20.55 -12.10
CA SER A 40 16.22 20.65 -12.05
C SER A 40 15.53 19.35 -12.47
N VAL A 41 16.01 18.72 -13.55
CA VAL A 41 15.46 17.45 -14.08
C VAL A 41 15.63 16.31 -13.08
N LEU A 42 16.79 16.23 -12.41
CA LEU A 42 17.03 15.19 -11.39
C LEU A 42 16.15 15.39 -10.15
N GLN A 43 15.96 16.63 -9.72
CA GLN A 43 15.09 16.97 -8.60
C GLN A 43 13.62 16.65 -8.91
N GLU A 44 13.16 16.93 -10.14
CA GLU A 44 11.81 16.60 -10.59
C GLU A 44 11.57 15.09 -10.55
N ARG A 45 12.51 14.28 -11.08
CA ARG A 45 12.41 12.81 -11.05
C ARG A 45 12.43 12.25 -9.63
N MET A 46 13.27 12.80 -8.75
CA MET A 46 13.30 12.41 -7.34
C MET A 46 11.97 12.74 -6.65
N THR A 47 11.42 13.92 -6.92
CA THR A 47 10.13 14.37 -6.37
C THR A 47 8.97 13.50 -6.87
N GLY A 48 8.93 13.18 -8.17
CA GLY A 48 7.94 12.28 -8.75
C GLY A 48 8.05 10.85 -8.18
N GLY A 49 9.27 10.33 -8.03
CA GLY A 49 9.51 9.02 -7.42
C GLY A 49 9.11 8.97 -5.94
N MET A 50 9.40 10.02 -5.18
CA MET A 50 8.97 10.14 -3.78
C MET A 50 7.45 10.21 -3.67
N ARG A 51 6.78 11.01 -4.51
CA ARG A 51 5.31 11.09 -4.55
C ARG A 51 4.70 9.73 -4.89
N ASN A 52 5.24 9.03 -5.88
CA ASN A 52 4.76 7.70 -6.27
C ASN A 52 4.87 6.69 -5.11
N ARG A 53 5.98 6.73 -4.37
CA ARG A 53 6.17 5.92 -3.16
C ARG A 53 5.18 6.26 -2.05
N GLN A 54 4.91 7.54 -1.83
CA GLN A 54 3.93 7.99 -0.84
C GLN A 54 2.52 7.51 -1.19
N LEU A 55 2.11 7.64 -2.46
CA LEU A 55 0.81 7.14 -2.93
C LEU A 55 0.65 5.64 -2.69
N GLY A 56 1.67 4.84 -3.01
CA GLY A 56 1.63 3.40 -2.74
C GLY A 56 1.55 3.06 -1.26
N MET A 57 2.19 3.84 -0.37
CA MET A 57 2.07 3.63 1.08
C MET A 57 0.66 3.99 1.58
N LEU A 58 0.13 5.15 1.17
CA LEU A 58 -1.23 5.57 1.53
C LEU A 58 -2.29 4.56 1.02
N GLY A 59 -2.13 4.05 -0.20
CA GLY A 59 -3.02 3.03 -0.75
C GLY A 59 -2.95 1.71 0.01
N ALA A 60 -1.75 1.27 0.40
CA ALA A 60 -1.56 0.07 1.22
C ALA A 60 -2.17 0.25 2.61
N GLU A 61 -1.92 1.36 3.29
CA GLU A 61 -2.51 1.67 4.62
C GLU A 61 -4.03 1.80 4.56
N SER A 62 -4.58 2.39 3.49
CA SER A 62 -6.03 2.50 3.31
C SER A 62 -6.69 1.13 3.17
N ALA A 63 -6.10 0.25 2.36
CA ALA A 63 -6.57 -1.12 2.21
C ALA A 63 -6.38 -1.95 3.49
N LEU A 64 -5.30 -1.71 4.24
CA LEU A 64 -5.05 -2.34 5.53
C LEU A 64 -6.16 -2.00 6.52
N ARG A 65 -6.42 -0.72 6.74
CA ARG A 65 -7.48 -0.22 7.63
C ARG A 65 -8.87 -0.72 7.21
N PHE A 66 -9.10 -0.85 5.91
CA PHE A 66 -10.35 -1.43 5.39
C PHE A 66 -10.49 -2.91 5.79
N GLY A 67 -9.44 -3.71 5.61
CA GLY A 67 -9.43 -5.11 6.03
C GLY A 67 -9.61 -5.27 7.54
N GLU A 68 -8.97 -4.43 8.34
CA GLU A 68 -9.18 -4.40 9.81
C GLU A 68 -10.63 -4.09 10.16
N SER A 69 -11.18 -3.02 9.57
CA SER A 69 -12.58 -2.63 9.78
C SER A 69 -13.55 -3.75 9.36
N TYR A 70 -13.23 -4.49 8.29
CA TYR A 70 -14.05 -5.62 7.87
C TYR A 70 -14.08 -6.73 8.93
N VAL A 71 -12.94 -7.07 9.53
CA VAL A 71 -12.87 -8.05 10.62
C VAL A 71 -13.60 -7.55 11.86
N TRP A 72 -13.41 -6.29 12.25
CA TRP A 72 -14.07 -5.70 13.42
C TRP A 72 -15.59 -5.71 13.31
N ASN A 73 -16.12 -5.33 12.14
CA ASN A 73 -17.55 -5.24 11.91
C ASN A 73 -18.17 -6.58 11.47
N ALA A 74 -17.39 -7.65 11.29
CA ALA A 74 -17.92 -8.92 10.82
C ALA A 74 -18.92 -9.55 11.81
N VAL A 75 -18.79 -9.26 13.10
CA VAL A 75 -19.75 -9.70 14.13
C VAL A 75 -21.08 -8.95 14.00
N ASP A 76 -21.05 -7.63 13.79
CA ASP A 76 -22.26 -6.81 13.65
C ASP A 76 -23.00 -7.07 12.34
N ARG A 77 -22.28 -7.56 11.33
CA ARG A 77 -22.81 -7.96 10.01
C ARG A 77 -23.31 -9.40 9.97
N ALA A 78 -23.30 -10.10 11.09
CA ALA A 78 -23.83 -11.45 11.21
C ALA A 78 -25.36 -11.46 11.00
N ASN A 79 -25.81 -11.82 9.79
CA ASN A 79 -27.21 -12.17 9.58
C ASN A 79 -27.44 -13.59 10.09
N ILE A 80 -28.14 -13.72 11.23
CA ILE A 80 -28.48 -15.01 11.84
C ILE A 80 -29.35 -15.87 10.89
N SER A 81 -30.01 -15.25 9.91
CA SER A 81 -30.91 -15.91 8.95
C SER A 81 -30.22 -16.82 7.93
N ASP A 82 -28.95 -16.58 7.59
CA ASP A 82 -28.23 -17.36 6.57
C ASP A 82 -27.43 -18.53 7.16
N GLY A 83 -27.45 -18.69 8.48
CA GLY A 83 -26.71 -19.76 9.17
C GLY A 83 -25.18 -19.68 9.03
N CYS A 84 -24.65 -18.62 8.40
CA CYS A 84 -23.23 -18.37 8.17
C CYS A 84 -22.86 -16.91 8.44
N LEU A 85 -21.74 -16.75 9.14
CA LEU A 85 -21.18 -15.44 9.48
C LEU A 85 -20.39 -14.86 8.28
N PRO A 86 -20.33 -13.53 8.12
CA PRO A 86 -19.75 -12.87 6.94
C PRO A 86 -18.23 -13.04 6.80
N LEU A 87 -17.55 -13.46 7.87
CA LEU A 87 -16.12 -13.77 7.87
C LEU A 87 -15.92 -15.21 8.37
N ARG A 88 -15.36 -16.07 7.52
CA ARG A 88 -14.96 -17.44 7.86
C ARG A 88 -13.60 -17.73 7.27
N CYS A 89 -12.69 -18.18 8.11
CA CYS A 89 -11.32 -18.47 7.71
C CYS A 89 -11.15 -19.96 7.37
N ASP A 90 -10.58 -20.26 6.21
CA ASP A 90 -10.20 -21.62 5.81
C ASP A 90 -8.93 -21.59 4.94
N ALA A 91 -8.40 -22.75 4.55
CA ALA A 91 -7.15 -22.82 3.79
C ALA A 91 -7.27 -22.22 2.37
N ASN A 92 -8.48 -22.03 1.85
CA ASN A 92 -8.74 -21.59 0.48
C ASN A 92 -9.20 -20.13 0.41
N GLY A 93 -9.20 -19.40 1.52
CA GLY A 93 -9.69 -18.02 1.58
C GLY A 93 -11.20 -18.02 1.66
N GLY A 94 -11.72 -18.44 2.82
CA GLY A 94 -13.14 -18.67 3.06
C GLY A 94 -14.01 -17.42 2.91
N GLN A 95 -15.18 -17.42 3.52
CA GLN A 95 -16.10 -16.28 3.40
C GLN A 95 -15.42 -14.99 3.88
N GLY A 96 -15.44 -13.95 3.05
CA GLY A 96 -14.73 -12.71 3.34
C GLY A 96 -13.21 -12.78 3.14
N GLY A 97 -12.69 -13.77 2.40
CA GLY A 97 -11.30 -13.85 1.98
C GLY A 97 -10.29 -14.08 3.11
N CYS A 98 -10.72 -14.78 4.16
CA CYS A 98 -9.89 -15.07 5.33
C CYS A 98 -9.19 -16.43 5.23
N TYR A 99 -7.91 -16.47 5.58
CA TYR A 99 -7.08 -17.66 5.52
C TYR A 99 -6.69 -18.17 6.90
N ILE A 100 -6.53 -19.48 7.05
CA ILE A 100 -5.87 -20.10 8.20
C ILE A 100 -4.63 -20.86 7.73
N SER A 101 -3.63 -20.96 8.61
CA SER A 101 -2.51 -21.87 8.38
C SER A 101 -2.98 -23.32 8.49
N ALA A 102 -2.37 -24.21 7.71
CA ALA A 102 -2.58 -25.63 7.87
C ALA A 102 -2.07 -26.10 9.25
N SER A 103 -2.54 -27.26 9.70
CA SER A 103 -2.25 -27.80 11.04
C SER A 103 -0.77 -28.11 11.29
N ASP A 104 0.03 -28.21 10.23
CA ASP A 104 1.49 -28.37 10.22
C ASP A 104 2.23 -27.02 10.25
N GLY A 105 1.51 -25.89 10.31
CA GLY A 105 2.06 -24.54 10.24
C GLY A 105 2.33 -24.05 8.81
N THR A 106 2.00 -24.84 7.79
CA THR A 106 2.19 -24.45 6.39
C THR A 106 1.18 -23.37 6.01
N LEU A 107 1.68 -22.27 5.44
CA LEU A 107 0.84 -21.20 4.90
C LEU A 107 0.22 -21.62 3.57
N PRO A 108 -1.08 -21.33 3.31
CA PRO A 108 -1.69 -21.60 2.01
C PRO A 108 -0.93 -20.94 0.86
N ALA A 109 -0.85 -21.62 -0.29
CA ALA A 109 -0.16 -21.11 -1.48
C ALA A 109 -0.63 -19.69 -1.92
N PRO A 110 -1.93 -19.33 -1.86
CA PRO A 110 -2.38 -17.97 -2.14
C PRO A 110 -1.78 -16.92 -1.19
N VAL A 111 -1.70 -17.25 0.10
CA VAL A 111 -1.10 -16.39 1.14
C VAL A 111 0.39 -16.21 0.91
N GLN A 112 1.10 -17.32 0.64
CA GLN A 112 2.53 -17.29 0.35
C GLN A 112 2.84 -16.43 -0.88
N THR A 113 2.09 -16.64 -1.96
CA THR A 113 2.25 -15.85 -3.20
C THR A 113 1.95 -14.38 -2.93
N PHE A 114 0.89 -14.07 -2.19
CA PHE A 114 0.54 -12.70 -1.84
C PHE A 114 1.59 -12.02 -0.97
N ARG A 115 2.26 -12.73 -0.06
CA ARG A 115 3.31 -12.15 0.81
C ARG A 115 4.65 -11.97 0.11
N THR A 116 5.02 -12.91 -0.76
CA THR A 116 6.40 -13.02 -1.27
C THR A 116 6.58 -12.55 -2.71
N SER A 117 5.52 -12.52 -3.53
CA SER A 117 5.64 -12.14 -4.94
C SER A 117 6.11 -10.69 -5.08
N ALA A 118 7.17 -10.46 -5.85
CA ALA A 118 7.59 -9.12 -6.25
C ALA A 118 6.71 -8.53 -7.37
N VAL A 119 5.96 -9.39 -8.08
CA VAL A 119 5.08 -9.00 -9.20
C VAL A 119 3.69 -8.68 -8.69
N TRP A 120 3.08 -7.62 -9.23
CA TRP A 120 1.69 -7.28 -8.96
C TRP A 120 0.74 -8.31 -9.56
N ASN A 121 -0.22 -8.78 -8.77
CA ASN A 121 -1.27 -9.71 -9.21
C ASN A 121 -2.65 -9.12 -8.87
N ALA A 122 -3.35 -8.66 -9.90
CA ALA A 122 -4.68 -8.06 -9.77
C ALA A 122 -5.80 -9.07 -9.43
N SER A 123 -5.49 -10.37 -9.34
CA SER A 123 -6.41 -11.44 -8.95
C SER A 123 -6.10 -12.02 -7.56
N ALA A 124 -4.98 -11.64 -6.94
CA ALA A 124 -4.61 -12.14 -5.61
C ALA A 124 -5.29 -11.35 -4.47
N GLY A 125 -5.88 -12.06 -3.50
CA GLY A 125 -6.57 -11.45 -2.36
C GLY A 125 -7.85 -10.69 -2.72
N LEU A 126 -8.35 -9.88 -1.79
CA LEU A 126 -9.53 -9.03 -1.96
C LEU A 126 -9.15 -7.65 -2.48
N SER A 127 -10.05 -7.04 -3.23
CA SER A 127 -9.90 -5.65 -3.68
C SER A 127 -10.38 -4.68 -2.60
N TYR A 128 -9.63 -3.60 -2.37
CA TYR A 128 -10.10 -2.46 -1.61
C TYR A 128 -11.30 -1.83 -2.32
N THR A 129 -12.30 -1.40 -1.55
CA THR A 129 -13.57 -0.84 -2.04
C THR A 129 -13.84 0.45 -1.26
N PRO A 130 -13.18 1.56 -1.61
CA PRO A 130 -13.65 2.45 -2.68
C PRO A 130 -12.65 2.56 -3.84
N THR A 131 -13.15 2.88 -5.05
CA THR A 131 -12.32 3.01 -6.25
C THR A 131 -11.33 4.17 -6.15
N VAL A 132 -10.04 3.88 -6.30
CA VAL A 132 -8.95 4.88 -6.27
C VAL A 132 -8.09 4.84 -7.55
N THR A 133 -8.64 4.27 -8.62
CA THR A 133 -8.01 4.17 -9.94
C THR A 133 -8.84 4.90 -10.98
N GLY A 134 -8.19 5.40 -12.04
CA GLY A 134 -8.90 6.08 -13.13
C GLY A 134 -9.59 7.36 -12.68
N LEU A 135 -9.11 7.97 -11.60
CA LEU A 135 -9.61 9.25 -11.13
C LEU A 135 -9.23 10.35 -12.13
N SER A 136 -10.12 11.29 -12.37
CA SER A 136 -9.93 12.39 -13.32
C SER A 136 -10.24 13.74 -12.70
N GLY A 137 -9.81 14.81 -13.37
CA GLY A 137 -10.03 16.18 -12.91
C GLY A 137 -9.32 16.47 -11.58
N GLN A 138 -10.07 16.98 -10.60
CA GLN A 138 -9.50 17.39 -9.30
C GLN A 138 -8.89 16.24 -8.48
N TYR A 139 -9.24 14.98 -8.81
CA TYR A 139 -8.81 13.80 -8.06
C TYR A 139 -7.72 12.98 -8.76
N GLU A 140 -7.30 13.38 -9.96
CA GLU A 140 -6.31 12.65 -10.77
C GLU A 140 -4.96 12.46 -10.04
N SER A 141 -4.55 13.47 -9.26
CA SER A 141 -3.30 13.44 -8.47
C SER A 141 -3.27 12.40 -7.34
N GLY A 142 -4.41 11.78 -7.04
CA GLY A 142 -4.58 10.67 -6.10
C GLY A 142 -4.82 9.32 -6.76
N SER A 143 -4.91 9.26 -8.10
CA SER A 143 -5.15 8.00 -8.79
C SER A 143 -3.97 7.05 -8.61
N LEU A 144 -4.25 5.80 -8.27
CA LEU A 144 -3.29 4.71 -8.25
C LEU A 144 -3.29 3.98 -9.59
N ALA A 145 -2.20 3.28 -9.89
CA ALA A 145 -2.05 2.47 -11.10
C ALA A 145 -2.95 1.23 -11.10
N ALA A 146 -3.24 0.68 -9.92
CA ALA A 146 -4.19 -0.41 -9.73
C ALA A 146 -4.85 -0.32 -8.35
N GLN A 147 -6.02 -0.93 -8.22
CA GLN A 147 -6.77 -0.93 -6.98
C GLN A 147 -5.99 -1.69 -5.90
N PRO A 148 -5.79 -1.12 -4.69
CA PRO A 148 -5.12 -1.81 -3.59
C PRO A 148 -5.79 -3.15 -3.27
N ARG A 149 -4.99 -4.10 -2.80
CA ARG A 149 -5.42 -5.47 -2.50
C ARG A 149 -5.06 -5.82 -1.06
N TYR A 150 -5.83 -6.67 -0.40
CA TYR A 150 -5.52 -7.14 0.94
C TYR A 150 -5.97 -8.59 1.15
N ILE A 151 -5.36 -9.26 2.12
CA ILE A 151 -5.76 -10.58 2.62
C ILE A 151 -5.90 -10.52 4.13
N ILE A 152 -6.76 -11.38 4.67
CA ILE A 152 -6.97 -11.54 6.11
C ILE A 152 -6.49 -12.94 6.48
N GLU A 153 -5.76 -13.06 7.57
CA GLU A 153 -5.26 -14.33 8.10
C GLU A 153 -5.68 -14.44 9.56
N GLU A 154 -6.22 -15.58 9.98
CA GLU A 154 -6.30 -15.93 11.40
C GLU A 154 -4.94 -16.49 11.84
N VAL A 155 -4.27 -15.77 12.73
CA VAL A 155 -2.99 -16.18 13.30
C VAL A 155 -3.28 -17.09 14.48
N THR A 156 -3.45 -18.38 14.19
CA THR A 156 -3.49 -19.38 15.24
C THR A 156 -2.06 -19.64 15.74
N THR A 157 -1.89 -19.76 17.05
CA THR A 157 -0.74 -20.50 17.56
C THR A 157 -1.09 -21.98 17.38
N VAL A 158 -0.20 -22.74 16.75
CA VAL A 158 -0.38 -24.19 16.62
C VAL A 158 -0.47 -24.83 18.01
N ASN A 159 -1.70 -25.12 18.42
CA ASN A 159 -2.01 -26.19 19.37
C ASN A 159 -3.35 -26.80 18.98
N ARG A 160 -3.36 -27.47 17.82
CA ARG A 160 -4.45 -28.37 17.43
C ARG A 160 -3.94 -29.80 17.37
N SER A 161 -3.61 -30.33 18.55
CA SER A 161 -3.56 -31.77 18.78
C SER A 161 -4.06 -32.08 20.20
N GLY A 162 -5.33 -32.50 20.28
CA GLY A 162 -5.75 -33.61 21.15
C GLY A 162 -5.57 -33.57 22.67
N VAL A 163 -5.08 -32.52 23.32
CA VAL A 163 -4.98 -32.46 24.78
C VAL A 163 -5.32 -31.06 25.27
N VAL A 164 -6.55 -30.86 25.77
CA VAL A 164 -6.77 -29.89 26.84
C VAL A 164 -6.48 -30.63 28.13
N PRO A 165 -5.37 -30.34 28.84
CA PRO A 165 -5.17 -30.88 30.17
C PRO A 165 -6.34 -30.36 31.02
N ALA A 166 -7.11 -31.29 31.59
CA ALA A 166 -8.04 -30.97 32.64
C ALA A 166 -7.23 -30.36 33.80
N GLY A 167 -7.25 -29.03 33.90
CA GLY A 167 -6.52 -28.29 34.92
C GLY A 167 -5.20 -27.70 34.42
N GLY A 168 -5.26 -26.43 33.99
CA GLY A 168 -4.14 -25.49 34.03
C GLY A 168 -3.15 -25.53 32.86
N GLY A 169 -2.85 -24.33 32.34
CA GLY A 169 -1.55 -24.03 31.71
C GLY A 169 -1.56 -23.81 30.19
N GLY A 170 -1.04 -22.65 29.79
CA GLY A 170 -0.07 -22.60 28.68
C GLY A 170 -0.52 -22.08 27.32
N GLY A 171 -1.75 -21.60 27.15
CA GLY A 171 -2.11 -20.76 26.01
C GLY A 171 -1.69 -19.31 26.27
N PHE A 172 -1.32 -18.54 25.23
CA PHE A 172 -1.27 -17.08 25.34
C PHE A 172 -2.56 -16.62 26.03
N ILE A 173 -2.44 -16.07 27.24
CA ILE A 173 -3.57 -15.50 27.96
C ILE A 173 -3.92 -14.23 27.19
N MET A 174 -4.92 -14.33 26.30
CA MET A 174 -5.56 -13.17 25.72
C MET A 174 -6.15 -12.35 26.88
N LEU A 175 -5.52 -11.23 27.23
CA LEU A 175 -6.01 -10.27 28.22
C LEU A 175 -7.24 -9.57 27.62
N GLY A 176 -8.40 -10.20 27.80
CA GLY A 176 -9.68 -9.70 27.26
C GLY A 176 -10.68 -10.79 26.90
N ALA A 177 -10.52 -12.03 27.39
CA ALA A 177 -11.62 -12.98 27.35
C ALA A 177 -12.76 -12.44 28.22
N ASP A 178 -13.79 -11.89 27.58
CA ASP A 178 -15.07 -11.63 28.22
C ASP A 178 -15.52 -12.95 28.90
N ASN A 179 -16.00 -12.87 30.13
CA ASN A 179 -16.34 -14.03 30.98
C ASN A 179 -17.60 -14.78 30.51
N ASP A 180 -17.73 -15.06 29.22
CA ASP A 180 -18.83 -15.83 28.63
C ASP A 180 -18.65 -17.36 28.72
N ARG A 181 -17.69 -17.84 29.54
CA ARG A 181 -17.35 -19.26 29.75
C ARG A 181 -18.51 -20.18 30.23
N GLY A 182 -19.72 -19.66 30.42
CA GLY A 182 -20.90 -20.43 30.83
C GLY A 182 -22.07 -20.44 29.84
N LYS A 183 -21.98 -19.72 28.70
CA LYS A 183 -23.04 -19.73 27.69
C LYS A 183 -22.59 -20.62 26.52
N ASN A 184 -23.43 -21.59 26.15
CA ASN A 184 -23.30 -22.39 24.92
C ASN A 184 -23.51 -21.52 23.66
N THR A 185 -22.74 -20.45 23.50
CA THR A 185 -22.68 -19.62 22.31
C THR A 185 -21.52 -20.13 21.48
N GLY A 186 -21.76 -21.06 20.54
CA GLY A 186 -20.74 -21.71 19.71
C GLY A 186 -19.63 -20.76 19.21
N GLY A 187 -18.54 -20.68 19.99
CA GLY A 187 -17.37 -19.79 19.83
C GLY A 187 -17.63 -18.28 19.60
N ILE A 188 -18.86 -17.80 19.82
CA ILE A 188 -19.22 -16.38 19.75
C ILE A 188 -18.76 -15.71 21.06
N GLY A 189 -17.48 -15.30 21.16
CA GLY A 189 -16.92 -14.74 22.41
C GLY A 189 -15.42 -15.02 22.60
N GLU A 190 -14.88 -16.01 21.90
CA GLU A 190 -13.43 -16.22 21.87
C GLU A 190 -12.79 -15.06 21.08
N ARG A 191 -11.66 -14.52 21.53
CA ARG A 191 -10.88 -13.52 20.78
C ARG A 191 -9.67 -14.22 20.14
N THR A 192 -9.36 -13.90 18.89
CA THR A 192 -8.24 -14.47 18.15
C THR A 192 -7.42 -13.38 17.48
N LEU A 193 -6.16 -13.68 17.20
CA LEU A 193 -5.29 -12.76 16.46
C LEU A 193 -5.59 -12.88 14.98
N TYR A 194 -5.83 -11.73 14.35
CA TYR A 194 -5.91 -11.58 12.92
C TYR A 194 -4.71 -10.80 12.41
N ARG A 195 -4.22 -11.19 11.24
CA ARG A 195 -3.20 -10.46 10.51
C ARG A 195 -3.77 -10.06 9.17
N VAL A 196 -3.71 -8.77 8.88
CA VAL A 196 -4.10 -8.23 7.57
C VAL A 196 -2.83 -7.83 6.86
N THR A 197 -2.67 -8.33 5.64
CA THR A 197 -1.58 -7.95 4.75
C THR A 197 -2.19 -7.22 3.57
N SER A 198 -1.75 -6.00 3.29
CA SER A 198 -2.22 -5.20 2.17
C SER A 198 -1.09 -4.86 1.21
N ARG A 199 -1.44 -4.65 -0.06
CA ARG A 199 -0.53 -4.33 -1.14
C ARG A 199 -1.13 -3.24 -2.02
N SER A 200 -0.29 -2.31 -2.46
CA SER A 200 -0.74 -1.20 -3.31
C SER A 200 0.39 -0.75 -4.24
N LEU A 201 0.00 -0.39 -5.45
CA LEU A 201 0.88 0.34 -6.37
C LEU A 201 0.80 1.84 -6.11
N GLY A 202 1.84 2.57 -6.50
CA GLY A 202 1.78 4.03 -6.56
C GLY A 202 0.85 4.53 -7.67
N GLY A 203 0.98 5.82 -8.01
CA GLY A 203 0.36 6.37 -9.23
C GLY A 203 0.88 5.72 -10.53
N SER A 204 2.04 5.08 -10.49
CA SER A 204 2.53 4.17 -11.53
C SER A 204 2.81 2.76 -10.97
N ASP A 205 2.98 1.79 -11.87
CA ASP A 205 3.33 0.40 -11.55
C ASP A 205 4.79 0.21 -11.10
N ALA A 206 5.61 1.25 -11.17
CA ALA A 206 7.02 1.22 -10.81
C ALA A 206 7.29 1.02 -9.31
N VAL A 207 6.28 1.21 -8.45
CA VAL A 207 6.41 1.06 -7.01
C VAL A 207 5.30 0.20 -6.48
N LEU A 208 5.70 -0.88 -5.81
CA LEU A 208 4.84 -1.74 -5.02
C LEU A 208 5.15 -1.55 -3.53
N ARG A 209 4.12 -1.31 -2.73
CA ARG A 209 4.22 -1.23 -1.27
C ARG A 209 3.36 -2.30 -0.62
N VAL A 210 3.82 -2.75 0.54
CA VAL A 210 3.16 -3.75 1.37
C VAL A 210 3.05 -3.17 2.77
N ALA A 211 1.91 -3.33 3.41
CA ALA A 211 1.71 -3.01 4.81
C ALA A 211 1.08 -4.21 5.53
N GLU A 212 1.43 -4.40 6.79
CA GLU A 212 0.95 -5.51 7.60
C GLU A 212 0.57 -4.99 8.99
N SER A 213 -0.52 -5.52 9.52
CA SER A 213 -0.96 -5.28 10.89
C SER A 213 -1.48 -6.57 11.49
N THR A 214 -1.18 -6.78 12.77
CA THR A 214 -1.71 -7.90 13.57
C THR A 214 -2.47 -7.33 14.75
N PHE A 215 -3.73 -7.70 14.90
CA PHE A 215 -4.62 -7.21 15.95
C PHE A 215 -5.54 -8.32 16.45
N GLU A 216 -6.07 -8.14 17.65
CA GLU A 216 -6.96 -9.11 18.28
C GLU A 216 -8.42 -8.69 18.08
N ALA A 217 -9.24 -9.56 17.48
CA ALA A 217 -10.67 -9.33 17.32
C ALA A 217 -11.47 -10.56 17.75
N LYS A 218 -12.78 -10.37 17.92
CA LYS A 218 -13.69 -11.47 18.27
C LYS A 218 -13.68 -12.51 17.15
N LYS A 219 -13.43 -13.75 17.53
CA LYS A 219 -13.48 -14.92 16.66
C LYS A 219 -14.91 -15.22 16.29
N ILE A 220 -15.07 -15.61 15.03
CA ILE A 220 -16.36 -15.76 14.38
C ILE A 220 -16.46 -17.22 13.94
N THR A 221 -17.03 -18.06 14.80
CA THR A 221 -17.29 -19.48 14.48
C THR A 221 -18.79 -19.69 14.37
N GLY A 222 -19.34 -19.80 13.17
CA GLY A 222 -20.79 -19.95 13.06
C GLY A 222 -21.30 -20.14 11.65
N CYS A 223 -20.67 -21.04 10.90
CA CYS A 223 -21.42 -21.76 9.89
C CYS A 223 -21.84 -23.09 10.51
N ASN A 224 -23.13 -23.36 10.63
CA ASN A 224 -23.59 -24.73 10.73
C ASN A 224 -23.77 -25.25 9.30
N PRO A 225 -22.87 -26.11 8.78
CA PRO A 225 -23.11 -26.77 7.51
C PRO A 225 -24.19 -27.83 7.74
N ASN A 226 -25.46 -27.44 7.64
CA ASN A 226 -26.51 -28.41 7.31
C ASN A 226 -26.42 -28.74 5.82
#